data_AF-A0A1I2CES1-F1
#
_entry.id   AF-A0A1I2CES1-F1
#
_cell.length_a   1.000
_cell.length_b   1.000
_cell.length_c   1.000
_cell.angle_alpha   90.00
_cell.angle_beta   90.00
_cell.angle_gamma   90.00
#
_symmetry.space_group_name_H-M   'P 1'
#
loop_
_entity.id
_entity.type
_entity.pdbx_description
1 polymer ?
#
loop_
_entity_poly.entity_id
_entity_poly.type
_entity_poly.pdbx_seq_one_letter_code
_entity_poly.pdbx_strand_id
1 'polypeptide(L)'
;MIENIKAGERMTQAVLLRLQKVGNSSNGGVFARGTVEDNSGKIQFIAFERDIVNRLRDLDAAKAFMISGPVDIVKYSSTLALQVVIQKLDNIMPEDDISNLVPTGSFDMEVYKNKLEALINSVKTPSLRTLLKKVFSGPFYEEFCKNPAGMKLHHAYLGGLLQHSVDVTELALAMAEAIGNTDKDLITAGALLHDIGKVKEISAGLGFPYTTEGRLLGHITMSALMVREAATELKMPAAALQQLEHVILSHHGDQEKGSPVACATKEAFIVHYADEVNSIMNQFDVKDSKSPWEFNNMMKRYLMVK
;
A
#
# COMPACT_ATOMS: atom_id res chain seq x y z
N MET A 1 18.41 -0.19 1.88
CA MET A 1 18.29 1.26 1.60
C MET A 1 19.57 1.78 0.98
N ILE A 2 19.49 2.23 -0.27
CA ILE A 2 20.59 2.79 -1.05
C ILE A 2 21.31 3.94 -0.34
N GLU A 3 20.59 4.80 0.40
CA GLU A 3 21.20 5.95 1.10
C GLU A 3 22.27 5.57 2.14
N ASN A 4 22.19 4.35 2.68
CA ASN A 4 23.06 3.87 3.76
C ASN A 4 24.22 2.98 3.28
N ILE A 5 24.28 2.72 1.97
CA ILE A 5 25.27 1.81 1.38
C ILE A 5 26.68 2.42 1.37
N LYS A 6 27.68 1.60 1.66
CA LYS A 6 29.11 2.00 1.66
C LYS A 6 29.92 1.29 0.58
N ALA A 7 31.03 1.90 0.19
CA ALA A 7 32.00 1.27 -0.71
C ALA A 7 32.54 -0.04 -0.11
N GLY A 8 32.65 -1.07 -0.95
CA GLY A 8 33.10 -2.41 -0.55
C GLY A 8 31.99 -3.33 -0.04
N GLU A 9 30.78 -2.81 0.21
CA GLU A 9 29.63 -3.64 0.56
C GLU A 9 29.09 -4.38 -0.67
N ARG A 10 28.34 -5.45 -0.44
CA ARG A 10 27.61 -6.16 -1.50
C ARG A 10 26.12 -5.86 -1.37
N MET A 11 25.53 -5.36 -2.44
CA MET A 11 24.12 -5.07 -2.53
C MET A 11 23.38 -6.28 -3.12
N THR A 12 22.36 -6.78 -2.42
CA THR A 12 21.41 -7.78 -2.95
C THR A 12 20.00 -7.35 -2.54
N GLN A 13 19.28 -6.69 -3.44
CA GLN A 13 17.90 -6.24 -3.19
C GLN A 13 17.18 -5.97 -4.51
N ALA A 14 15.85 -5.87 -4.44
CA ALA A 14 15.02 -5.35 -5.51
C ALA A 14 15.34 -3.87 -5.77
N VAL A 15 15.52 -3.50 -7.04
CA VAL A 15 15.77 -2.11 -7.48
C VAL A 15 14.92 -1.78 -8.71
N LEU A 16 14.52 -0.52 -8.87
CA LEU A 16 13.97 0.00 -10.10
C LEU A 16 15.15 0.45 -10.97
N LEU A 17 15.39 -0.27 -12.06
CA LEU A 17 16.54 -0.06 -12.92
C LEU A 17 16.14 0.81 -14.11
N ARG A 18 16.91 1.87 -14.35
CA ARG A 18 16.78 2.75 -15.50
C ARG A 18 18.06 2.71 -16.32
N LEU A 19 17.99 2.09 -17.50
CA LEU A 19 19.11 2.02 -18.42
C LEU A 19 19.40 3.39 -19.03
N GLN A 20 20.67 3.77 -19.11
CA GLN A 20 21.11 4.99 -19.80
C GLN A 20 21.90 4.68 -21.07
N LYS A 21 22.75 3.65 -21.04
CA LYS A 21 23.60 3.32 -22.19
C LYS A 21 24.02 1.86 -22.16
N VAL A 22 23.97 1.22 -23.33
CA VAL A 22 24.65 -0.04 -23.63
C VAL A 22 25.71 0.23 -24.69
N GLY A 23 26.86 -0.44 -24.60
CA GLY A 23 27.92 -0.28 -25.59
C GLY A 23 29.11 -1.20 -25.37
N ASN A 24 30.21 -0.89 -26.05
CA ASN A 24 31.48 -1.58 -25.91
C ASN A 24 32.52 -0.64 -25.27
N SER A 25 33.32 -1.17 -24.35
CA SER A 25 34.46 -0.48 -23.76
C SER A 25 35.65 -0.47 -24.72
N SER A 26 36.64 0.37 -24.41
CA SER A 26 37.86 0.55 -25.22
C SER A 26 38.68 -0.74 -25.43
N ASN A 27 38.54 -1.72 -24.54
CA ASN A 27 39.15 -3.05 -24.65
C ASN A 27 38.27 -4.09 -25.37
N GLY A 28 37.15 -3.67 -26.00
CA GLY A 28 36.23 -4.56 -26.71
C GLY A 28 35.21 -5.30 -25.84
N GLY A 29 35.30 -5.18 -24.50
CA GLY A 29 34.29 -5.69 -23.58
C GLY A 29 32.92 -5.02 -23.77
N VAL A 30 31.83 -5.68 -23.37
CA VAL A 30 30.49 -5.06 -23.39
C VAL A 30 30.19 -4.41 -22.04
N PHE A 31 29.36 -3.38 -22.04
CA PHE A 31 28.86 -2.80 -20.81
C PHE A 31 27.42 -2.28 -20.95
N ALA A 32 26.72 -2.24 -19.83
CA ALA A 32 25.49 -1.50 -19.63
C ALA A 32 25.66 -0.60 -18.40
N ARG A 33 25.17 0.64 -18.46
CA ARG A 33 25.19 1.56 -17.32
C ARG A 33 23.90 2.36 -17.23
N GLY A 34 23.59 2.82 -16.02
CA GLY A 34 22.45 3.66 -15.73
C GLY A 34 22.28 3.85 -14.24
N THR A 35 21.05 4.03 -13.78
CA THR A 35 20.74 4.18 -12.36
C THR A 35 19.87 3.06 -11.85
N VAL A 36 20.07 2.69 -10.59
CA VAL A 36 19.15 1.87 -9.82
C VAL A 36 18.60 2.72 -8.68
N GLU A 37 17.30 2.61 -8.43
CA GLU A 37 16.59 3.39 -7.42
C GLU A 37 15.76 2.50 -6.50
N ASP A 38 15.70 2.91 -5.23
CA ASP A 38 14.82 2.41 -4.19
C ASP A 38 14.15 3.62 -3.51
N ASN A 39 13.30 3.39 -2.50
CA ASN A 39 12.55 4.45 -1.82
C ASN A 39 13.42 5.40 -0.97
N SER A 40 14.69 5.08 -0.69
CA SER A 40 15.64 5.99 -0.03
C SER A 40 16.45 6.85 -1.01
N GLY A 41 16.64 6.39 -2.24
CA GLY A 41 17.47 7.14 -3.17
C GLY A 41 17.88 6.38 -4.42
N LYS A 42 18.90 6.92 -5.09
CA LYS A 42 19.42 6.40 -6.36
C LYS A 42 20.93 6.31 -6.36
N ILE A 43 21.45 5.26 -6.99
CA ILE A 43 22.88 5.02 -7.19
C ILE A 43 23.13 4.61 -8.63
N GLN A 44 24.33 4.88 -9.15
CA GLN A 44 24.72 4.44 -10.50
C GLN A 44 24.93 2.92 -10.50
N PHE A 45 24.73 2.29 -11.65
CA PHE A 45 25.14 0.90 -11.88
C PHE A 45 26.00 0.76 -13.13
N ILE A 46 26.81 -0.29 -13.13
CA ILE A 46 27.48 -0.80 -14.32
C ILE A 46 27.41 -2.33 -14.36
N ALA A 47 27.21 -2.91 -15.53
CA ALA A 47 27.24 -4.35 -15.76
C ALA A 47 28.18 -4.66 -16.91
N PHE A 48 29.00 -5.70 -16.78
CA PHE A 48 29.97 -6.14 -17.80
C PHE A 48 29.67 -7.53 -18.37
N GLU A 49 28.81 -8.30 -17.71
CA GLU A 49 28.46 -9.66 -18.14
C GLU A 49 27.57 -9.63 -19.38
N ARG A 50 27.95 -10.39 -20.42
CA ARG A 50 27.27 -10.37 -21.73
C ARG A 50 25.78 -10.68 -21.62
N ASP A 51 25.40 -11.65 -20.80
CA ASP A 51 24.00 -12.06 -20.65
C ASP A 51 23.15 -10.96 -20.00
N ILE A 52 23.70 -10.30 -18.98
CA ILE A 52 23.06 -9.14 -18.33
C ILE A 52 22.94 -7.98 -19.32
N VAL A 53 24.02 -7.66 -20.05
CA VAL A 53 24.03 -6.56 -21.03
C VAL A 53 23.02 -6.81 -22.16
N ASN A 54 22.92 -8.05 -22.64
CA ASN A 54 21.95 -8.43 -23.67
C ASN A 54 20.51 -8.27 -23.15
N ARG A 55 20.21 -8.73 -21.94
CA ARG A 55 18.88 -8.55 -21.32
C ARG A 55 18.50 -7.09 -21.12
N LEU A 56 19.47 -6.23 -20.85
CA LEU A 56 19.22 -4.79 -20.66
C LEU A 56 19.10 -4.04 -21.99
N ARG A 57 19.63 -4.56 -23.10
CA ARG A 57 19.65 -3.87 -24.41
C ARG A 57 18.27 -3.46 -24.90
N ASP A 58 17.25 -4.26 -24.60
CA ASP A 58 15.87 -4.05 -25.04
C ASP A 58 15.02 -3.32 -23.98
N LEU A 59 15.65 -2.77 -22.94
CA LEU A 59 14.97 -2.03 -21.89
C LEU A 59 14.67 -0.59 -22.34
N ASP A 60 13.41 -0.32 -22.63
CA ASP A 60 12.88 0.97 -23.11
C ASP A 60 12.32 1.86 -21.99
N ALA A 61 11.94 1.27 -20.86
CA ALA A 61 11.44 1.96 -19.67
C ALA A 61 12.13 1.46 -18.39
N ALA A 62 11.93 2.18 -17.28
CA ALA A 62 12.41 1.71 -15.98
C ALA A 62 11.66 0.43 -15.58
N LYS A 63 12.38 -0.57 -15.06
CA LYS A 63 11.82 -1.88 -14.70
C LYS A 63 12.47 -2.39 -13.42
N ALA A 64 11.69 -3.06 -12.57
CA ALA A 64 12.24 -3.68 -11.38
C ALA A 64 12.97 -4.99 -11.68
N PHE A 65 14.10 -5.17 -11.01
CA PHE A 65 14.88 -6.40 -11.01
C PHE A 65 15.41 -6.67 -9.61
N MET A 66 15.62 -7.95 -9.30
CA MET A 66 16.49 -8.35 -8.21
C MET A 66 17.92 -8.28 -8.71
N ILE A 67 18.76 -7.45 -8.08
CA ILE A 67 20.18 -7.32 -8.45
C ILE A 67 21.08 -7.88 -7.36
N SER A 68 22.27 -8.34 -7.74
CA SER A 68 23.34 -8.63 -6.79
C SER A 68 24.71 -8.20 -7.32
N GLY A 69 25.51 -7.55 -6.49
CA GLY A 69 26.83 -7.06 -6.92
C GLY A 69 27.58 -6.24 -5.85
N PRO A 70 28.90 -6.10 -5.97
CA PRO A 70 29.68 -5.22 -5.10
C PRO A 70 29.42 -3.74 -5.41
N VAL A 71 29.57 -2.91 -4.38
CA VAL A 71 29.48 -1.45 -4.47
C VAL A 71 30.90 -0.88 -4.54
N ASP A 72 31.20 -0.21 -5.62
CA ASP A 72 32.51 0.38 -5.91
C ASP A 72 32.45 1.90 -5.94
N ILE A 73 33.60 2.54 -5.79
CA ILE A 73 33.78 3.96 -6.05
C ILE A 73 34.01 4.16 -7.56
N VAL A 74 33.32 5.13 -8.16
CA VAL A 74 33.55 5.52 -9.55
C VAL A 74 34.93 6.16 -9.67
N LYS A 75 35.93 5.37 -10.10
CA LYS A 75 37.37 5.71 -10.10
C LYS A 75 37.77 6.96 -10.91
N TYR A 76 36.85 7.54 -11.69
CA TYR A 76 37.09 8.69 -12.58
C TYR A 76 36.07 9.82 -12.41
N SER A 77 35.27 9.79 -11.34
CA SER A 77 34.36 10.88 -11.01
C SER A 77 35.04 11.88 -10.07
N SER A 78 34.87 13.18 -10.30
CA SER A 78 35.38 14.24 -9.41
C SER A 78 34.69 14.24 -8.05
N THR A 79 33.49 13.66 -7.98
CA THR A 79 32.78 13.32 -6.75
C THR A 79 33.04 11.84 -6.45
N LEU A 80 33.31 11.48 -5.20
CA LEU A 80 33.45 10.08 -4.71
C LEU A 80 32.11 9.33 -4.80
N ALA A 81 31.53 9.27 -5.99
CA ALA A 81 30.24 8.67 -6.26
C ALA A 81 30.37 7.15 -6.18
N LEU A 82 29.39 6.52 -5.55
CA LEU A 82 29.29 5.07 -5.50
C LEU A 82 28.58 4.56 -6.77
N GLN A 83 28.93 3.35 -7.18
CA GLN A 83 28.24 2.59 -8.22
C GLN A 83 28.09 1.13 -7.80
N VAL A 84 27.03 0.47 -8.24
CA VAL A 84 26.86 -0.98 -8.09
C VAL A 84 27.38 -1.68 -9.35
N VAL A 85 28.26 -2.66 -9.19
CA VAL A 85 28.68 -3.53 -10.30
C VAL A 85 27.76 -4.74 -10.34
N ILE A 86 26.76 -4.73 -11.22
CA ILE A 86 25.76 -5.80 -11.29
C ILE A 86 26.41 -7.08 -11.85
N GLN A 87 26.41 -8.13 -11.02
CA GLN A 87 26.90 -9.49 -11.34
C GLN A 87 25.75 -10.51 -11.43
N LYS A 88 24.57 -10.15 -10.93
CA LYS A 88 23.36 -10.97 -11.05
C LYS A 88 22.17 -10.04 -11.26
N LEU A 89 21.30 -10.40 -12.20
CA LEU A 89 20.10 -9.67 -12.58
C LEU A 89 18.97 -10.68 -12.77
N ASP A 90 17.96 -10.70 -11.91
CA ASP A 90 16.80 -11.58 -12.03
C ASP A 90 15.51 -10.76 -12.12
N ASN A 91 14.51 -11.33 -12.81
CA ASN A 91 13.17 -10.73 -12.77
C ASN A 91 12.63 -10.86 -11.35
N ILE A 92 11.88 -9.86 -10.89
CA ILE A 92 11.13 -9.96 -9.63
C ILE A 92 10.09 -11.07 -9.75
N MET A 93 10.11 -11.97 -8.78
CA MET A 93 9.11 -13.00 -8.57
C MET A 93 8.09 -12.56 -7.50
N PRO A 94 6.87 -13.12 -7.47
CA PRO A 94 5.85 -12.77 -6.48
C PRO A 94 6.29 -12.92 -5.02
N GLU A 95 7.23 -13.84 -4.74
CA GLU A 95 7.79 -14.12 -3.43
C GLU A 95 8.97 -13.21 -3.03
N ASP A 96 9.50 -12.41 -3.95
CA ASP A 96 10.65 -11.54 -3.67
C ASP A 96 10.26 -10.36 -2.76
N ASP A 97 11.15 -10.00 -1.84
CA ASP A 97 10.99 -8.80 -1.02
C ASP A 97 11.26 -7.53 -1.84
N ILE A 98 10.18 -6.81 -2.16
CA ILE A 98 10.21 -5.52 -2.86
C ILE A 98 9.97 -4.33 -1.95
N SER A 99 9.98 -4.50 -0.63
CA SER A 99 9.63 -3.43 0.33
C SER A 99 10.45 -2.15 0.15
N ASN A 100 11.73 -2.29 -0.24
CA ASN A 100 12.62 -1.16 -0.53
C ASN A 100 12.20 -0.37 -1.78
N LEU A 101 11.38 -0.93 -2.69
CA LEU A 101 10.92 -0.25 -3.90
C LEU A 101 9.60 0.48 -3.76
N VAL A 102 8.93 0.23 -2.65
CA VAL A 102 7.58 0.68 -2.43
C VAL A 102 7.63 1.79 -1.39
N PRO A 103 6.82 2.86 -1.52
CA PRO A 103 6.72 3.86 -0.48
C PRO A 103 6.41 3.17 0.86
N THR A 104 7.03 3.63 1.94
CA THR A 104 6.72 3.20 3.31
C THR A 104 6.03 4.36 4.03
N GLY A 105 4.95 4.04 4.74
CA GLY A 105 4.26 5.02 5.56
C GLY A 105 5.11 5.43 6.76
N SER A 106 4.90 6.64 7.26
CA SER A 106 5.48 7.11 8.53
C SER A 106 4.66 6.61 9.72
N PHE A 107 4.56 5.29 9.89
CA PHE A 107 3.87 4.68 11.02
C PHE A 107 4.59 3.41 11.49
N ASP A 108 4.36 3.06 12.76
CA ASP A 108 4.86 1.83 13.35
C ASP A 108 3.85 0.70 13.13
N MET A 109 4.25 -0.29 12.32
CA MET A 109 3.40 -1.41 11.95
C MET A 109 2.97 -2.25 13.16
N GLU A 110 3.85 -2.49 14.13
CA GLU A 110 3.52 -3.29 15.31
C GLU A 110 2.56 -2.54 16.24
N VAL A 111 2.71 -1.21 16.37
CA VAL A 111 1.72 -0.38 17.08
C VAL A 111 0.35 -0.49 16.44
N TYR A 112 0.26 -0.45 15.11
CA TYR A 112 -1.02 -0.54 14.41
C TYR A 112 -1.66 -1.93 14.46
N LYS A 113 -0.85 -3.00 14.43
CA LYS A 113 -1.35 -4.37 14.68
C LYS A 113 -1.94 -4.49 16.09
N ASN A 114 -1.27 -3.93 17.10
CA ASN A 114 -1.78 -3.91 18.47
C ASN A 114 -3.08 -3.10 18.59
N LYS A 115 -3.17 -1.95 17.91
CA LYS A 115 -4.42 -1.16 17.84
C LYS A 115 -5.56 -1.95 17.21
N LEU A 116 -5.32 -2.61 16.08
CA LEU A 116 -6.31 -3.47 15.42
C LEU A 116 -6.81 -4.57 16.37
N GLU A 117 -5.90 -5.28 17.03
CA GLU A 117 -6.26 -6.32 17.99
C GLU A 117 -7.10 -5.76 19.15
N ALA A 118 -6.72 -4.60 19.69
CA ALA A 118 -7.46 -3.92 20.75
C ALA A 118 -8.88 -3.53 20.29
N LEU A 119 -9.02 -2.98 19.08
CA LEU A 119 -10.33 -2.65 18.49
C LEU A 119 -11.20 -3.90 18.34
N ILE A 120 -10.66 -5.00 17.79
CA ILE A 120 -11.38 -6.28 17.66
C ILE A 120 -11.82 -6.80 19.03
N ASN A 121 -10.95 -6.76 20.04
CA ASN A 121 -11.25 -7.25 21.38
C ASN A 121 -12.26 -6.36 22.14
N SER A 122 -12.35 -5.07 21.78
CA SER A 122 -13.31 -4.13 22.37
C SER A 122 -14.78 -4.41 22.00
N VAL A 123 -15.01 -5.10 20.87
CA VAL A 123 -16.34 -5.45 20.36
C VAL A 123 -17.06 -6.39 21.33
N LYS A 124 -18.22 -5.98 21.83
CA LYS A 124 -18.98 -6.75 22.84
C LYS A 124 -19.91 -7.77 22.22
N THR A 125 -20.45 -7.48 21.04
CA THR A 125 -21.35 -8.32 20.26
C THR A 125 -20.62 -9.57 19.79
N PRO A 126 -20.96 -10.78 20.29
CA PRO A 126 -20.16 -11.98 20.06
C PRO A 126 -20.04 -12.38 18.59
N SER A 127 -21.11 -12.22 17.80
CA SER A 127 -21.10 -12.55 16.37
C SER A 127 -20.14 -11.66 15.59
N LEU A 128 -20.17 -10.34 15.83
CA LEU A 128 -19.29 -9.38 15.17
C LEU A 128 -17.82 -9.60 15.56
N ARG A 129 -17.54 -9.80 16.86
CA ARG A 129 -16.16 -10.09 17.31
C ARG A 129 -15.63 -11.39 16.72
N THR A 130 -16.45 -12.42 16.64
CA THR A 130 -16.03 -13.72 16.05
C THR A 130 -15.77 -13.58 14.55
N LEU A 131 -16.62 -12.82 13.84
CA LEU A 131 -16.42 -12.51 12.43
C LEU A 131 -15.10 -11.76 12.20
N LEU A 132 -14.84 -10.71 12.98
CA LEU A 132 -13.58 -9.95 12.89
C LEU A 132 -12.36 -10.84 13.12
N LYS A 133 -12.37 -11.68 14.17
CA LYS A 133 -11.27 -12.62 14.44
C LYS A 133 -11.08 -13.65 13.32
N LYS A 134 -12.17 -14.10 12.68
CA LYS A 134 -12.12 -15.03 11.55
C LYS A 134 -11.52 -14.36 10.31
N VAL A 135 -11.97 -13.15 9.97
CA VAL A 135 -11.46 -12.39 8.82
C VAL A 135 -9.99 -12.02 9.03
N PHE A 136 -9.66 -11.39 10.15
CA PHE A 136 -8.28 -11.00 10.48
C PHE A 136 -7.47 -12.15 11.09
N SER A 137 -7.39 -13.27 10.36
CA SER A 137 -6.54 -14.41 10.73
C SER A 137 -5.86 -15.04 9.53
N GLY A 138 -4.82 -15.84 9.80
CA GLY A 138 -4.14 -16.64 8.78
C GLY A 138 -3.52 -15.80 7.65
N PRO A 139 -3.42 -16.37 6.43
CA PRO A 139 -2.77 -15.70 5.31
C PRO A 139 -3.40 -14.35 4.93
N PHE A 140 -4.72 -14.24 5.03
CA PHE A 140 -5.42 -12.98 4.73
C PHE A 140 -4.93 -11.83 5.63
N TYR A 141 -4.73 -12.08 6.92
CA TYR A 141 -4.23 -11.07 7.84
C TYR A 141 -2.82 -10.57 7.46
N GLU A 142 -1.95 -11.49 7.04
CA GLU A 142 -0.60 -11.13 6.59
C GLU A 142 -0.63 -10.27 5.32
N GLU A 143 -1.50 -10.60 4.37
CA GLU A 143 -1.72 -9.80 3.16
C GLU A 143 -2.31 -8.43 3.50
N PHE A 144 -3.36 -8.37 4.32
CA PHE A 144 -3.99 -7.14 4.79
C PHE A 144 -2.97 -6.19 5.46
N CYS A 145 -2.06 -6.72 6.28
CA CYS A 145 -1.01 -5.94 6.93
C CYS A 145 0.04 -5.37 5.97
N LYS A 146 0.16 -5.91 4.75
CA LYS A 146 1.15 -5.48 3.75
C LYS A 146 0.52 -4.70 2.60
N ASN A 147 -0.79 -4.83 2.39
CA ASN A 147 -1.45 -4.21 1.24
C ASN A 147 -1.53 -2.68 1.36
N PRO A 148 -1.42 -1.93 0.24
CA PRO A 148 -1.75 -0.51 0.23
C PRO A 148 -3.26 -0.28 0.35
N ALA A 149 -3.66 0.91 0.79
CA ALA A 149 -5.07 1.34 0.72
C ALA A 149 -5.43 1.99 -0.62
N GLY A 150 -4.45 2.25 -1.49
CA GLY A 150 -4.67 2.87 -2.79
C GLY A 150 -3.44 2.83 -3.70
N MET A 151 -3.62 3.08 -5.00
CA MET A 151 -2.52 3.05 -5.97
C MET A 151 -1.65 4.31 -6.00
N LYS A 152 -2.28 5.48 -5.87
CA LYS A 152 -1.65 6.81 -6.03
C LYS A 152 -2.19 7.85 -5.06
N LEU A 153 -3.15 7.45 -4.23
CA LEU A 153 -3.88 8.31 -3.30
C LEU A 153 -3.51 7.92 -1.87
N HIS A 154 -4.29 8.38 -0.88
CA HIS A 154 -4.02 8.19 0.55
C HIS A 154 -3.60 6.75 0.87
N HIS A 155 -2.56 6.62 1.70
CA HIS A 155 -2.01 5.32 2.11
C HIS A 155 -1.54 4.38 0.97
N ALA A 156 -1.03 4.94 -0.13
CA ALA A 156 -0.38 4.18 -1.22
C ALA A 156 1.05 3.72 -0.84
N TYR A 157 1.16 2.92 0.23
CA TYR A 157 2.38 2.32 0.75
C TYR A 157 2.09 0.97 1.40
N LEU A 158 3.13 0.15 1.61
CA LEU A 158 2.96 -1.13 2.30
C LEU A 158 2.38 -0.92 3.71
N GLY A 159 1.33 -1.69 4.01
CA GLY A 159 0.57 -1.59 5.26
C GLY A 159 -0.34 -0.37 5.37
N GLY A 160 -0.49 0.39 4.27
CA GLY A 160 -1.42 1.50 4.22
C GLY A 160 -2.86 1.10 4.48
N LEU A 161 -3.29 -0.11 4.07
CA LEU A 161 -4.63 -0.61 4.32
C LEU A 161 -4.90 -0.82 5.82
N LEU A 162 -3.95 -1.45 6.53
CA LEU A 162 -4.01 -1.60 7.98
C LEU A 162 -4.13 -0.25 8.69
N GLN A 163 -3.26 0.70 8.34
CA GLN A 163 -3.28 2.03 8.93
C GLN A 163 -4.64 2.70 8.70
N HIS A 164 -5.09 2.72 7.45
CA HIS A 164 -6.34 3.33 7.05
C HIS A 164 -7.54 2.75 7.82
N SER A 165 -7.70 1.43 7.85
CA SER A 165 -8.83 0.80 8.56
C SER A 165 -8.82 1.10 10.06
N VAL A 166 -7.65 1.14 10.70
CA VAL A 166 -7.52 1.50 12.12
C VAL A 166 -7.86 2.97 12.35
N ASP A 167 -7.30 3.89 11.55
CA ASP A 167 -7.52 5.33 11.70
C ASP A 167 -9.01 5.70 11.44
N VAL A 168 -9.63 5.11 10.42
CA VAL A 168 -11.07 5.26 10.15
C VAL A 168 -11.90 4.74 11.32
N THR A 169 -11.52 3.61 11.92
CA THR A 169 -12.24 3.06 13.07
C THR A 169 -12.12 3.96 14.31
N GLU A 170 -10.93 4.50 14.59
CA GLU A 170 -10.71 5.43 15.71
C GLU A 170 -11.53 6.73 15.52
N LEU A 171 -11.54 7.29 14.30
CA LEU A 171 -12.36 8.45 13.95
C LEU A 171 -13.86 8.15 14.07
N ALA A 172 -14.31 7.02 13.54
CA ALA A 172 -15.71 6.60 13.59
C ALA A 172 -16.19 6.42 15.03
N LEU A 173 -15.36 5.85 15.91
CA LEU A 173 -15.67 5.70 17.34
C LEU A 173 -15.74 7.06 18.06
N ALA A 174 -14.86 8.01 17.72
CA ALA A 174 -14.93 9.37 18.27
C ALA A 174 -16.21 10.10 17.83
N MET A 175 -16.61 9.96 16.55
CA MET A 175 -17.88 10.49 16.05
C MET A 175 -19.08 9.83 16.74
N ALA A 176 -19.05 8.51 16.91
CA ALA A 176 -20.10 7.75 17.58
C ALA A 176 -20.28 8.17 19.05
N GLU A 177 -19.19 8.44 19.77
CA GLU A 177 -19.23 8.96 21.14
C GLU A 177 -19.95 10.31 21.20
N ALA A 178 -19.59 11.24 20.31
CA ALA A 178 -20.18 12.57 20.29
C ALA A 178 -21.66 12.57 19.86
N ILE A 179 -22.04 11.71 18.91
CA ILE A 179 -23.40 11.64 18.37
C ILE A 179 -24.36 10.92 19.34
N GLY A 180 -23.89 9.84 19.98
CA GLY A 180 -24.68 9.04 20.91
C GLY A 180 -25.84 8.26 20.27
N ASN A 181 -26.37 7.27 21.00
CA ASN A 181 -27.43 6.37 20.53
C ASN A 181 -27.12 5.74 19.15
N THR A 182 -25.97 5.08 19.09
CA THR A 182 -25.40 4.39 17.92
C THR A 182 -24.86 3.02 18.34
N ASP A 183 -24.85 2.05 17.44
CA ASP A 183 -24.20 0.76 17.66
C ASP A 183 -22.70 0.84 17.38
N LYS A 184 -21.89 1.01 18.45
CA LYS A 184 -20.43 1.09 18.35
C LYS A 184 -19.78 -0.22 17.90
N ASP A 185 -20.38 -1.37 18.19
CA ASP A 185 -19.84 -2.66 17.77
C ASP A 185 -20.00 -2.84 16.26
N LEU A 186 -21.17 -2.46 15.72
CA LEU A 186 -21.44 -2.45 14.29
C LEU A 186 -20.57 -1.43 13.55
N ILE A 187 -20.37 -0.24 14.12
CA ILE A 187 -19.45 0.78 13.57
C ILE A 187 -18.02 0.26 13.52
N THR A 188 -17.54 -0.34 14.62
CA THR A 188 -16.19 -0.90 14.68
C THR A 188 -16.00 -1.99 13.63
N ALA A 189 -16.97 -2.92 13.53
CA ALA A 189 -16.91 -3.99 12.54
C ALA A 189 -16.98 -3.46 11.10
N GLY A 190 -17.90 -2.53 10.83
CA GLY A 190 -18.04 -1.91 9.51
C GLY A 190 -16.81 -1.13 9.09
N ALA A 191 -16.24 -0.30 9.98
CA ALA A 191 -15.04 0.48 9.71
C ALA A 191 -13.80 -0.40 9.49
N LEU A 192 -13.62 -1.48 10.26
CA LEU A 192 -12.50 -2.40 10.03
C LEU A 192 -12.65 -3.19 8.73
N LEU A 193 -13.88 -3.53 8.33
CA LEU A 193 -14.15 -4.42 7.21
C LEU A 193 -14.47 -3.72 5.88
N HIS A 194 -14.69 -2.39 5.86
CA HIS A 194 -15.22 -1.71 4.68
C HIS A 194 -14.36 -1.90 3.42
N ASP A 195 -13.04 -1.95 3.60
CA ASP A 195 -12.04 -1.91 2.54
C ASP A 195 -11.21 -3.20 2.39
N ILE A 196 -11.59 -4.29 3.07
CA ILE A 196 -10.82 -5.54 3.03
C ILE A 196 -10.71 -6.15 1.62
N GLY A 197 -11.64 -5.81 0.73
CA GLY A 197 -11.61 -6.17 -0.69
C GLY A 197 -10.40 -5.61 -1.43
N LYS A 198 -9.75 -4.55 -0.90
CA LYS A 198 -8.52 -3.98 -1.50
C LYS A 198 -7.38 -4.99 -1.56
N VAL A 199 -7.35 -5.98 -0.68
CA VAL A 199 -6.38 -7.11 -0.72
C VAL A 199 -6.47 -7.89 -2.03
N LYS A 200 -7.67 -8.03 -2.61
CA LYS A 200 -7.87 -8.65 -3.92
C LYS A 200 -7.87 -7.64 -5.07
N GLU A 201 -8.24 -6.39 -4.78
CA GLU A 201 -8.33 -5.33 -5.79
C GLU A 201 -6.96 -4.87 -6.28
N ILE A 202 -6.03 -4.67 -5.36
CA ILE A 202 -4.73 -4.05 -5.60
C ILE A 202 -3.65 -5.08 -5.28
N SER A 203 -2.81 -5.39 -6.27
CA SER A 203 -1.66 -6.25 -6.03
C SER A 203 -0.63 -5.55 -5.16
N ALA A 204 -0.02 -6.25 -4.21
CA ALA A 204 1.14 -5.77 -3.46
C ALA A 204 2.43 -5.69 -4.31
N GLY A 205 2.37 -5.99 -5.61
CA GLY A 205 3.50 -5.88 -6.55
C GLY A 205 3.92 -4.44 -6.84
N LEU A 206 5.03 -4.28 -7.57
CA LEU A 206 5.60 -2.97 -7.88
C LEU A 206 4.59 -2.05 -8.56
N GLY A 207 4.39 -0.85 -8.01
CA GLY A 207 3.46 0.15 -8.53
C GLY A 207 1.99 -0.16 -8.26
N PHE A 208 1.72 -1.18 -7.43
CA PHE A 208 0.40 -1.55 -6.94
C PHE A 208 -0.68 -1.70 -8.01
N PRO A 209 -0.46 -2.48 -9.09
CA PRO A 209 -1.43 -2.53 -10.17
C PRO A 209 -2.75 -3.15 -9.69
N TYR A 210 -3.87 -2.62 -10.20
CA TYR A 210 -5.15 -3.30 -10.09
C TYR A 210 -5.10 -4.70 -10.70
N THR A 211 -5.66 -5.67 -9.99
CA THR A 211 -5.86 -7.03 -10.50
C THR A 211 -7.03 -7.07 -11.50
N THR A 212 -7.12 -8.13 -12.28
CA THR A 212 -8.29 -8.35 -13.16
C THR A 212 -9.58 -8.41 -12.36
N GLU A 213 -9.57 -9.13 -11.23
CA GLU A 213 -10.72 -9.21 -10.33
C GLU A 213 -11.11 -7.84 -9.78
N GLY A 214 -10.12 -7.05 -9.35
CA GLY A 214 -10.31 -5.67 -8.88
C GLY A 214 -10.97 -4.77 -9.91
N ARG A 215 -10.52 -4.83 -11.18
CA ARG A 215 -11.11 -4.04 -12.27
C ARG A 215 -12.54 -4.45 -12.63
N LEU A 216 -12.88 -5.73 -12.43
CA LEU A 216 -14.20 -6.25 -12.79
C LEU A 216 -15.23 -6.07 -11.68
N LEU A 217 -14.82 -6.18 -10.40
CA LEU A 217 -15.74 -6.24 -9.26
C LEU A 217 -15.68 -5.00 -8.36
N GLY A 218 -14.49 -4.40 -8.20
CA GLY A 218 -14.23 -3.32 -7.23
C GLY A 218 -14.21 -3.79 -5.77
N HIS A 219 -13.43 -3.11 -4.93
CA HIS A 219 -13.22 -3.49 -3.52
C HIS A 219 -14.51 -3.50 -2.71
N ILE A 220 -15.44 -2.55 -2.90
CA ILE A 220 -16.69 -2.48 -2.11
C ILE A 220 -17.49 -3.79 -2.21
N THR A 221 -17.68 -4.27 -3.45
CA THR A 221 -18.38 -5.54 -3.71
C THR A 221 -17.60 -6.71 -3.14
N MET A 222 -16.28 -6.75 -3.34
CA MET A 222 -15.43 -7.81 -2.81
C MET A 222 -15.43 -7.86 -1.28
N SER A 223 -15.36 -6.72 -0.59
CA SER A 223 -15.46 -6.63 0.88
C SER A 223 -16.76 -7.27 1.38
N ALA A 224 -17.89 -6.91 0.77
CA ALA A 224 -19.19 -7.48 1.13
C ALA A 224 -19.26 -9.00 0.90
N LEU A 225 -18.72 -9.49 -0.23
CA LEU A 225 -18.68 -10.93 -0.53
C LEU A 225 -17.82 -11.71 0.48
N MET A 226 -16.64 -11.19 0.80
CA MET A 226 -15.72 -11.80 1.78
C MET A 226 -16.35 -11.85 3.18
N VAL A 227 -17.04 -10.78 3.59
CA VAL A 227 -17.78 -10.74 4.86
C VAL A 227 -18.93 -11.74 4.85
N ARG A 228 -19.71 -11.82 3.78
CA ARG A 228 -20.82 -12.77 3.65
C ARG A 228 -20.36 -14.22 3.73
N GLU A 229 -19.27 -14.55 3.06
CA GLU A 229 -18.67 -15.89 3.08
C GLU A 229 -18.28 -16.29 4.51
N ALA A 230 -17.48 -15.46 5.19
CA ALA A 230 -17.07 -15.70 6.57
C ALA A 230 -18.26 -15.75 7.55
N ALA A 231 -19.24 -14.86 7.39
CA ALA A 231 -20.44 -14.83 8.24
C ALA A 231 -21.33 -16.06 8.05
N THR A 232 -21.40 -16.62 6.83
CA THR A 232 -22.15 -17.83 6.52
C THR A 232 -21.52 -19.05 7.20
N GLU A 233 -20.19 -19.19 7.14
CA GLU A 233 -19.47 -20.25 7.86
C GLU A 233 -19.74 -20.20 9.37
N LEU A 234 -19.79 -18.99 9.93
CA LEU A 234 -20.04 -18.74 11.35
C LEU A 234 -21.52 -18.81 11.75
N LYS A 235 -22.43 -19.03 10.79
CA LYS A 235 -23.89 -19.02 11.01
C LYS A 235 -24.36 -17.74 11.72
N MET A 236 -23.80 -16.60 11.33
CA MET A 236 -24.16 -15.30 11.88
C MET A 236 -25.65 -15.00 11.63
N PRO A 237 -26.37 -14.37 12.58
CA PRO A 237 -27.77 -13.99 12.36
C PRO A 237 -27.93 -13.09 11.13
N ALA A 238 -28.88 -13.43 10.26
CA ALA A 238 -29.08 -12.75 8.97
C ALA A 238 -29.29 -11.23 9.12
N ALA A 239 -30.08 -10.80 10.12
CA ALA A 239 -30.33 -9.38 10.35
C ALA A 239 -29.05 -8.59 10.71
N ALA A 240 -28.16 -9.18 11.51
CA ALA A 240 -26.89 -8.55 11.87
C ALA A 240 -25.94 -8.49 10.66
N LEU A 241 -25.92 -9.54 9.83
CA LEU A 241 -25.14 -9.56 8.60
C LEU A 241 -25.64 -8.48 7.62
N GLN A 242 -26.95 -8.34 7.43
CA GLN A 242 -27.53 -7.32 6.56
C GLN A 242 -27.15 -5.90 6.98
N GLN A 243 -27.13 -5.61 8.28
CA GLN A 243 -26.71 -4.30 8.80
C GLN A 243 -25.23 -4.03 8.53
N LEU A 244 -24.36 -5.03 8.73
CA LEU A 244 -22.93 -4.90 8.44
C LEU A 244 -22.65 -4.74 6.95
N GLU A 245 -23.30 -5.54 6.11
CA GLU A 245 -23.21 -5.41 4.65
C GLU A 245 -23.69 -4.05 4.17
N HIS A 246 -24.74 -3.49 4.79
CA HIS A 246 -25.20 -2.14 4.46
C HIS A 246 -24.14 -1.09 4.75
N VAL A 247 -23.47 -1.15 5.90
CA VAL A 247 -22.36 -0.24 6.23
C VAL A 247 -21.24 -0.37 5.19
N ILE A 248 -20.85 -1.59 4.82
CA ILE A 248 -19.80 -1.83 3.83
C ILE A 248 -20.23 -1.36 2.44
N LEU A 249 -21.44 -1.67 1.96
CA LEU A 249 -21.87 -1.32 0.61
C LEU A 249 -22.14 0.19 0.45
N SER A 250 -22.35 0.91 1.55
CA SER A 250 -22.63 2.34 1.52
C SER A 250 -21.49 3.23 2.02
N HIS A 251 -20.29 2.69 2.29
CA HIS A 251 -19.23 3.47 2.94
C HIS A 251 -18.69 4.64 2.10
N HIS A 252 -18.83 4.63 0.77
CA HIS A 252 -18.55 5.82 -0.04
C HIS A 252 -19.68 6.86 -0.01
N GLY A 253 -20.77 6.62 0.71
CA GLY A 253 -21.85 7.59 0.96
C GLY A 253 -23.04 7.42 0.03
N ASP A 254 -22.81 7.52 -1.28
CA ASP A 254 -23.85 7.44 -2.32
C ASP A 254 -23.33 6.89 -3.65
N GLN A 255 -24.23 6.73 -4.62
CA GLN A 255 -23.89 6.20 -5.95
C GLN A 255 -23.02 7.15 -6.78
N GLU A 256 -23.07 8.47 -6.56
CA GLU A 256 -22.20 9.42 -7.28
C GLU A 256 -20.73 9.27 -6.85
N LYS A 257 -20.51 8.86 -5.60
CA LYS A 257 -19.20 8.49 -5.04
C LYS A 257 -18.82 7.02 -5.26
N GLY A 258 -19.65 6.25 -5.96
CA GLY A 258 -19.36 4.88 -6.40
C GLY A 258 -19.85 3.77 -5.45
N SER A 259 -20.56 4.10 -4.37
CA SER A 259 -21.19 3.08 -3.51
C SER A 259 -22.37 2.41 -4.22
N PRO A 260 -22.55 1.07 -4.13
CA PRO A 260 -23.74 0.39 -4.67
C PRO A 260 -25.08 0.91 -4.12
N VAL A 261 -25.11 1.34 -2.86
CA VAL A 261 -26.30 1.87 -2.18
C VAL A 261 -25.92 3.07 -1.31
N ALA A 262 -26.85 4.01 -1.12
CA ALA A 262 -26.63 5.15 -0.26
C ALA A 262 -26.70 4.79 1.24
N CYS A 263 -25.98 5.54 2.07
CA CYS A 263 -26.10 5.43 3.53
C CYS A 263 -27.56 5.56 3.98
N ALA A 264 -27.97 4.73 4.94
CA ALA A 264 -29.36 4.69 5.43
C ALA A 264 -29.46 4.50 6.95
N THR A 265 -28.33 4.33 7.64
CA THR A 265 -28.26 4.15 9.09
C THR A 265 -27.26 5.14 9.67
N LYS A 266 -27.36 5.43 10.97
CA LYS A 266 -26.38 6.31 11.64
C LYS A 266 -24.98 5.73 11.54
N GLU A 267 -24.87 4.42 11.71
CA GLU A 267 -23.63 3.67 11.66
C GLU A 267 -22.98 3.79 10.29
N ALA A 268 -23.75 3.66 9.20
CA ALA A 268 -23.25 3.85 7.84
C ALA A 268 -22.76 5.28 7.59
N PHE A 269 -23.54 6.30 8.00
CA PHE A 269 -23.11 7.69 7.88
C PHE A 269 -21.83 7.98 8.67
N ILE A 270 -21.71 7.43 9.87
CA ILE A 270 -20.51 7.60 10.71
C ILE A 270 -19.29 7.01 10.03
N VAL A 271 -19.37 5.77 9.54
CA VAL A 271 -18.26 5.12 8.83
C VAL A 271 -17.90 5.89 7.56
N HIS A 272 -18.91 6.30 6.76
CA HIS A 272 -18.67 7.09 5.56
C HIS A 272 -17.91 8.39 5.84
N TYR A 273 -18.37 9.18 6.82
CA TYR A 273 -17.71 10.45 7.11
C TYR A 273 -16.37 10.28 7.79
N ALA A 274 -16.18 9.22 8.58
CA ALA A 274 -14.87 8.89 9.15
C ALA A 274 -13.84 8.55 8.05
N ASP A 275 -14.26 7.75 7.06
CA ASP A 275 -13.46 7.42 5.87
C ASP A 275 -13.13 8.67 5.03
N GLU A 276 -14.14 9.47 4.70
CA GLU A 276 -13.96 10.72 3.96
C GLU A 276 -13.01 11.68 4.69
N VAL A 277 -13.18 11.85 6.01
CA VAL A 277 -12.29 12.70 6.83
C VAL A 277 -10.86 12.15 6.82
N ASN A 278 -10.68 10.85 7.01
CA ASN A 278 -9.35 10.23 6.97
C ASN A 278 -8.65 10.50 5.62
N SER A 279 -9.37 10.27 4.52
CA SER A 279 -8.91 10.49 3.15
C SER A 279 -8.51 11.95 2.89
N ILE A 280 -9.29 12.91 3.38
CA ILE A 280 -8.98 14.36 3.30
C ILE A 280 -7.79 14.72 4.17
N MET A 281 -7.72 14.25 5.42
CA MET A 281 -6.63 14.60 6.34
C MET A 281 -5.28 14.07 5.84
N ASN A 282 -5.25 12.90 5.20
CA ASN A 282 -4.03 12.38 4.58
C ASN A 282 -3.50 13.28 3.45
N GLN A 283 -4.32 14.15 2.85
CA GLN A 283 -3.85 15.10 1.82
C GLN A 283 -2.93 16.19 2.37
N PHE A 284 -2.86 16.36 3.69
CA PHE A 284 -1.98 17.34 4.34
C PHE A 284 -0.60 16.77 4.70
N ASP A 285 -0.41 15.45 4.62
CA ASP A 285 0.87 14.78 4.91
C ASP A 285 1.78 14.78 3.67
N VAL A 286 2.24 15.98 3.30
CA VAL A 286 3.15 16.17 2.16
C VAL A 286 4.58 16.17 2.63
N LYS A 287 5.35 15.16 2.20
CA LYS A 287 6.80 15.12 2.42
C LYS A 287 7.53 16.02 1.42
N ASP A 288 8.53 16.75 1.91
CA ASP A 288 9.47 17.54 1.11
C ASP A 288 8.87 18.72 0.31
N SER A 289 7.77 19.30 0.78
CA SER A 289 7.24 20.50 0.14
C SER A 289 8.22 21.68 0.26
N LYS A 290 8.50 22.31 -0.88
CA LYS A 290 9.34 23.53 -0.94
C LYS A 290 8.51 24.81 -0.73
N SER A 291 7.21 24.68 -0.55
CA SER A 291 6.25 25.79 -0.47
C SER A 291 5.24 25.49 0.63
N PRO A 292 4.83 26.49 1.44
CA PRO A 292 3.76 26.28 2.41
C PRO A 292 2.38 26.05 1.77
N TRP A 293 2.28 26.17 0.43
CA TRP A 293 1.06 25.94 -0.34
C TRP A 293 1.31 24.97 -1.48
N GLU A 294 0.44 23.97 -1.60
CA GLU A 294 0.44 23.01 -2.71
C GLU A 294 -0.96 22.80 -3.27
N PHE A 295 -1.06 22.70 -4.61
CA PHE A 295 -2.32 22.38 -5.26
C PHE A 295 -2.63 20.89 -5.10
N ASN A 296 -3.73 20.57 -4.42
CA ASN A 296 -4.17 19.20 -4.23
C ASN A 296 -5.15 18.79 -5.34
N ASN A 297 -4.79 17.73 -6.07
CA ASN A 297 -5.56 17.22 -7.21
C ASN A 297 -6.88 16.54 -6.83
N MET A 298 -6.98 15.96 -5.63
CA MET A 298 -8.19 15.31 -5.13
C MET A 298 -9.22 16.38 -4.75
N MET A 299 -8.81 17.37 -3.96
CA MET A 299 -9.66 18.44 -3.43
C MET A 299 -9.87 19.62 -4.39
N LYS A 300 -9.15 19.62 -5.52
CA LYS A 300 -9.16 20.65 -6.57
C LYS A 300 -8.94 22.07 -6.02
N ARG A 301 -8.03 22.21 -5.05
CA ARG A 301 -7.71 23.49 -4.39
C ARG A 301 -6.30 23.50 -3.82
N TYR A 302 -5.77 24.69 -3.52
CA TYR A 302 -4.53 24.81 -2.76
C TYR A 302 -4.76 24.47 -1.29
N LEU A 303 -3.90 23.61 -0.75
CA LEU A 303 -3.82 23.28 0.66
C LEU A 303 -2.58 23.96 1.24
N MET A 304 -2.72 24.43 2.48
CA MET A 304 -1.58 24.89 3.26
C MET A 304 -0.94 23.66 3.92
N VAL A 305 0.25 23.27 3.47
CA VAL A 305 1.02 22.12 3.94
C VAL A 305 2.23 22.66 4.70
N LYS A 306 2.38 22.28 5.96
CA LYS A 306 3.34 22.91 6.89
C LYS A 306 4.79 22.55 6.60
#